data_AF-A0A258BQ77-F1
#
_entry.id   AF-A0A258BQ77-F1
#
_cell.length_a   1.000
_cell.length_b   1.000
_cell.length_c   1.000
_cell.angle_alpha   90.00
_cell.angle_beta   90.00
_cell.angle_gamma   90.00
#
_symmetry.space_group_name_H-M   'P 1'
#
loop_
_entity.id
_entity.type
_entity.pdbx_description
1 polymer ?
#
loop_
_entity_poly.entity_id
_entity_poly.type
_entity_poly.pdbx_seq_one_letter_code
_entity_poly.pdbx_strand_id
1 'polypeptide(L)'
;MKLPRIFRRSNKPKMLGASNTDSRSATDDARVIRDTLAEFDIEAKVLEANVGHGVTSFLVQLAPGVNPGKIAKLDANLALNLQATTLRVVPSLTDSSQVGIEVPNAKLVVARLSDLFDQLARAKKAMSKLEFIVGKDISGRIVTADLASLPHLMIAGQTGSGKSTMLNNILANILPKNSPEDLQVILID
;
A
#
# COMPACT_ATOMS: atom_id res chain seq x y z
N MET A 1 -15.95 -19.40 -8.38
CA MET A 1 -16.24 -19.66 -6.95
C MET A 1 -17.23 -18.62 -6.46
N LYS A 2 -18.40 -19.01 -5.91
CA LYS A 2 -19.37 -18.03 -5.37
C LYS A 2 -18.88 -17.57 -3.99
N LEU A 3 -18.79 -16.26 -3.80
CA LEU A 3 -18.47 -15.65 -2.50
C LEU A 3 -19.40 -16.18 -1.40
N PRO A 4 -18.86 -16.57 -0.22
CA PRO A 4 -19.67 -16.91 0.94
C PRO A 4 -20.66 -15.79 1.27
N ARG A 5 -21.86 -16.15 1.74
CA ARG A 5 -22.93 -15.19 2.09
C ARG A 5 -22.46 -14.07 3.03
N ILE A 6 -21.43 -14.32 3.85
CA ILE A 6 -20.88 -13.35 4.81
C ILE A 6 -20.26 -12.10 4.14
N PHE A 7 -19.79 -12.21 2.89
CA PHE A 7 -19.22 -11.09 2.13
C PHE A 7 -20.26 -10.30 1.33
N ARG A 8 -21.53 -10.71 1.32
CA ARG A 8 -22.60 -10.07 0.51
C ARG A 8 -23.18 -8.78 1.09
N ARG A 9 -22.52 -8.11 2.04
CA ARG A 9 -22.99 -6.80 2.51
C ARG A 9 -22.58 -5.67 1.57
N SER A 10 -23.55 -5.27 0.75
CA SER A 10 -23.58 -4.06 -0.07
C SER A 10 -23.43 -2.81 0.79
N ASN A 11 -22.23 -2.27 0.89
CA ASN A 11 -22.04 -0.84 1.12
C ASN A 11 -20.96 -0.38 0.14
N LYS A 12 -21.15 0.77 -0.51
CA LYS A 12 -20.13 1.37 -1.38
C LYS A 12 -18.81 1.56 -0.61
N PRO A 13 -17.64 1.53 -1.27
CA PRO A 13 -16.37 1.82 -0.62
C PRO A 13 -16.48 3.14 0.14
N LYS A 14 -16.18 3.09 1.44
CA LYS A 14 -16.20 4.27 2.30
C LYS A 14 -14.82 4.89 2.12
N MET A 15 -14.75 6.08 1.53
CA MET A 15 -13.50 6.82 1.49
C MET A 15 -13.12 7.15 2.94
N LEU A 16 -11.91 6.78 3.35
CA LEU A 16 -11.39 7.15 4.66
C LEU A 16 -10.62 8.47 4.47
N GLY A 17 -11.00 9.48 5.25
CA GLY A 17 -10.54 10.86 5.08
C GLY A 17 -11.65 11.75 4.52
N ALA A 18 -12.28 12.53 5.40
CA ALA A 18 -13.15 13.62 5.03
C ALA A 18 -12.64 14.90 5.71
N SER A 19 -11.86 15.67 4.97
CA SER A 19 -11.77 17.12 5.13
C SER A 19 -11.91 17.73 3.73
N ASN A 20 -12.69 18.80 3.63
CA ASN A 20 -12.80 19.66 2.44
C ASN A 20 -11.50 20.48 2.27
N THR A 21 -10.38 19.79 2.07
CA THR A 21 -9.09 20.42 1.78
C THR A 21 -8.65 19.95 0.41
N ASP A 22 -8.40 20.91 -0.46
CA ASP A 22 -8.01 20.78 -1.86
C ASP A 22 -7.15 19.53 -2.08
N SER A 23 -7.67 18.57 -2.86
CA SER A 23 -6.84 17.46 -3.31
C SER A 23 -5.76 18.05 -4.23
N ARG A 24 -4.57 18.29 -3.69
CA ARG A 24 -3.41 18.68 -4.51
C ARG A 24 -3.22 17.66 -5.61
N SER A 25 -2.99 18.15 -6.81
CA SER A 25 -2.70 17.26 -7.93
C SER A 25 -1.28 16.70 -7.77
N ALA A 26 -1.02 15.52 -8.32
CA ALA A 26 0.33 14.96 -8.33
C ALA A 26 1.35 15.93 -8.97
N THR A 27 0.90 16.79 -9.90
CA THR A 27 1.72 17.85 -10.49
C THR A 27 2.12 18.92 -9.47
N ASP A 28 1.21 19.30 -8.57
CA ASP A 28 1.47 20.29 -7.52
C ASP A 28 2.43 19.69 -6.48
N ASP A 29 2.20 18.46 -6.06
CA ASP A 29 3.09 17.76 -5.13
C ASP A 29 4.49 17.58 -5.71
N ALA A 30 4.61 17.27 -7.01
CA ALA A 30 5.91 17.21 -7.70
C ALA A 30 6.65 18.56 -7.69
N ARG A 31 5.92 19.67 -7.82
CA ARG A 31 6.50 21.02 -7.70
C ARG A 31 6.97 21.29 -6.27
N VAL A 32 6.12 20.98 -5.28
CA VAL A 32 6.46 21.13 -3.86
C VAL A 32 7.70 20.31 -3.49
N ILE A 33 7.81 19.07 -3.97
CA ILE A 33 9.01 18.23 -3.77
C ILE A 33 10.24 18.91 -4.33
N ARG A 34 10.19 19.35 -5.60
CA ARG A 34 11.32 20.01 -6.25
C ARG A 34 11.73 21.28 -5.50
N ASP A 35 10.76 22.13 -5.17
CA ASP A 35 11.01 23.43 -4.54
C ASP A 35 11.56 23.24 -3.12
N THR A 36 10.99 22.30 -2.36
CA THR A 36 11.50 21.94 -1.02
C THR A 36 12.93 21.40 -1.12
N LEU A 37 13.26 20.54 -2.09
CA LEU A 37 14.64 20.05 -2.24
C LEU A 37 15.61 21.20 -2.60
N ALA A 38 15.19 22.13 -3.44
CA ALA A 38 15.99 23.29 -3.81
C ALA A 38 16.28 24.23 -2.62
N GLU A 39 15.34 24.40 -1.69
CA GLU A 39 15.55 25.17 -0.45
C GLU A 39 16.68 24.63 0.44
N PHE A 40 17.04 23.35 0.28
CA PHE A 40 18.13 22.69 1.02
C PHE A 40 19.36 22.43 0.14
N ASP A 41 19.52 23.18 -0.97
CA ASP A 41 20.62 23.04 -1.92
C ASP A 41 20.73 21.62 -2.52
N ILE A 42 19.59 20.93 -2.65
CA ILE A 42 19.50 19.62 -3.30
C ILE A 42 18.89 19.82 -4.69
N GLU A 43 19.76 19.88 -5.70
CA GLU A 43 19.31 19.92 -7.09
C GLU A 43 18.77 18.55 -7.51
N ALA A 44 17.50 18.53 -7.90
CA ALA A 44 16.78 17.32 -8.26
C ALA A 44 15.67 17.58 -9.28
N LYS A 45 15.30 16.53 -10.01
CA LYS A 45 14.23 16.54 -11.01
C LYS A 45 13.26 15.40 -10.74
N VAL A 46 11.97 15.71 -10.60
CA VAL A 46 10.92 14.70 -10.60
C VAL A 46 10.75 14.17 -12.03
N LEU A 47 10.99 12.89 -12.24
CA LEU A 47 10.90 12.23 -13.54
C LEU A 47 9.48 11.76 -13.83
N GLU A 48 8.85 11.13 -12.85
CA GLU A 48 7.51 10.57 -12.97
C GLU A 48 6.78 10.57 -11.63
N ALA A 49 5.45 10.52 -11.70
CA ALA A 49 4.56 10.38 -10.56
C ALA A 49 3.58 9.23 -10.83
N ASN A 50 3.61 8.23 -9.96
CA ASN A 50 2.75 7.05 -10.04
C ASN A 50 1.73 7.10 -8.90
N VAL A 51 0.49 7.48 -9.24
CA VAL A 51 -0.61 7.56 -8.27
C VAL A 51 -1.12 6.16 -7.94
N GLY A 52 -0.90 5.76 -6.70
CA GLY A 52 -1.28 4.45 -6.20
C GLY A 52 -2.55 4.42 -5.36
N HIS A 53 -2.84 3.26 -4.76
CA HIS A 53 -4.06 3.06 -3.98
C HIS A 53 -4.08 3.84 -2.65
N GLY A 54 -2.93 3.93 -1.97
CA GLY A 54 -2.79 4.63 -0.69
C GLY A 54 -1.68 5.68 -0.67
N VAL A 55 -0.75 5.62 -1.62
CA VAL A 55 0.38 6.54 -1.74
C VAL A 55 0.56 6.92 -3.22
N THR A 56 1.13 8.09 -3.47
CA THR A 56 1.69 8.47 -4.76
C THR A 56 3.20 8.37 -4.66
N SER A 57 3.82 7.65 -5.60
CA SER A 57 5.27 7.48 -5.66
C SER A 57 5.86 8.41 -6.70
N PHE A 58 6.79 9.26 -6.28
CA PHE A 58 7.52 10.19 -7.15
C PHE A 58 8.93 9.66 -7.37
N LEU A 59 9.30 9.40 -8.62
CA LEU A 59 10.68 9.09 -8.95
C LEU A 59 11.45 10.39 -9.12
N VAL A 60 12.48 10.58 -8.31
CA VAL A 60 13.27 11.80 -8.26
C VAL A 60 14.71 11.48 -8.66
N GLN A 61 15.18 12.13 -9.71
CA GLN A 61 16.56 12.11 -10.17
C GLN A 61 17.35 13.19 -9.46
N LEU A 62 18.45 12.82 -8.82
CA LEU A 62 19.36 13.76 -8.17
C LEU A 62 20.44 14.20 -9.14
N ALA A 63 20.93 15.42 -8.94
CA ALA A 63 22.11 15.90 -9.64
C ALA A 63 23.35 15.06 -9.26
N PRO A 64 24.35 14.95 -10.15
CA PRO A 64 25.58 14.23 -9.87
C PRO A 64 26.27 14.72 -8.58
N GLY A 65 26.71 13.79 -7.74
CA GLY A 65 27.41 14.10 -6.48
C GLY A 65 26.50 14.38 -5.28
N VAL A 66 25.17 14.45 -5.47
CA VAL A 66 24.22 14.52 -4.37
C VAL A 66 24.08 13.14 -3.72
N ASN A 67 24.31 13.07 -2.40
CA ASN A 67 24.13 11.85 -1.63
C ASN A 67 22.63 11.63 -1.32
N PRO A 68 22.02 10.49 -1.72
CA PRO A 68 20.63 10.16 -1.42
C PRO A 68 20.27 10.23 0.07
N GLY A 69 21.22 9.92 0.95
CA GLY A 69 21.03 9.98 2.41
C GLY A 69 20.76 11.39 2.95
N LYS A 70 21.02 12.46 2.16
CA LYS A 70 20.61 13.82 2.53
C LYS A 70 19.09 13.98 2.52
N ILE A 71 18.39 13.27 1.64
CA ILE A 71 16.94 13.40 1.44
C ILE A 71 16.17 12.78 2.60
N ALA A 72 16.65 11.63 3.12
CA ALA A 72 16.07 11.01 4.31
C ALA A 72 16.08 11.92 5.55
N LYS A 73 16.93 12.95 5.59
CA LYS A 73 16.95 13.96 6.65
C LYS A 73 15.90 15.06 6.46
N LEU A 74 15.32 15.15 5.27
CA LEU A 74 14.31 16.14 4.91
C LEU A 74 12.88 15.59 5.02
N ASP A 75 12.71 14.34 5.44
CA ASP A 75 11.39 13.69 5.57
C ASP A 75 10.37 14.54 6.33
N ALA A 76 10.78 15.21 7.41
CA ALA A 76 9.90 16.09 8.18
C ALA A 76 9.49 17.36 7.41
N ASN A 77 10.43 18.01 6.71
CA ASN A 77 10.16 19.24 5.95
C ASN A 77 9.31 18.94 4.71
N LEU A 78 9.65 17.87 4.00
CA LEU A 78 8.88 17.38 2.85
C LEU A 78 7.47 16.99 3.30
N ALA A 79 7.31 16.27 4.42
CA ALA A 79 5.99 15.89 4.92
C ALA A 79 5.16 17.11 5.29
N LEU A 80 5.77 18.11 5.93
CA LEU A 80 5.11 19.36 6.28
C LEU A 80 4.62 20.13 5.04
N ASN A 81 5.51 20.35 4.06
CA ASN A 81 5.17 21.10 2.85
C ASN A 81 4.13 20.36 2.00
N LEU A 82 4.21 19.03 1.95
CA LEU A 82 3.24 18.17 1.27
C LEU A 82 1.94 17.95 2.06
N GLN A 83 1.83 18.47 3.28
CA GLN A 83 0.70 18.23 4.18
C GLN A 83 0.42 16.73 4.41
N ALA A 84 1.48 15.93 4.41
CA ALA A 84 1.43 14.50 4.65
C ALA A 84 1.71 14.20 6.13
N THR A 85 1.04 13.18 6.69
CA THR A 85 1.31 12.75 8.07
C THR A 85 2.73 12.21 8.22
N THR A 86 3.15 11.38 7.27
CA THR A 86 4.49 10.81 7.16
C THR A 86 4.77 10.50 5.70
N LEU A 87 6.02 10.53 5.27
CA LEU A 87 6.43 10.07 3.94
C LEU A 87 7.50 9.00 4.05
N ARG A 88 7.80 8.34 2.94
CA ARG A 88 8.86 7.34 2.88
C ARG A 88 9.78 7.60 1.69
N VAL A 89 11.08 7.65 1.95
CA VAL A 89 12.11 7.75 0.92
C VAL A 89 12.71 6.37 0.67
N VAL A 90 12.69 5.94 -0.60
CA VAL A 90 13.12 4.62 -1.05
C VAL A 90 14.28 4.78 -2.02
N PRO A 91 15.47 4.26 -1.73
CA PRO A 91 16.55 4.24 -2.71
C PRO A 91 16.16 3.43 -3.95
N SER A 92 16.52 3.90 -5.15
CA SER A 92 16.34 3.10 -6.36
C SER A 92 17.31 1.93 -6.39
N LEU A 93 16.82 0.75 -6.79
CA LEU A 93 17.63 -0.47 -6.92
C LEU A 93 18.50 -0.45 -8.19
N THR A 94 18.09 0.30 -9.22
CA THR A 94 18.74 0.32 -10.53
C THR A 94 19.70 1.49 -10.71
N ASP A 95 19.45 2.61 -10.02
CA ASP A 95 20.25 3.83 -10.17
C ASP A 95 20.46 4.50 -8.80
N SER A 96 21.71 4.55 -8.33
CA SER A 96 22.07 5.19 -7.06
C SER A 96 21.82 6.71 -7.03
N SER A 97 21.61 7.35 -8.19
CA SER A 97 21.27 8.76 -8.31
C SER A 97 19.76 9.02 -8.32
N GLN A 98 18.93 7.97 -8.17
CA GLN A 98 17.48 8.08 -8.10
C GLN A 98 16.94 7.67 -6.73
N VAL A 99 15.90 8.38 -6.30
CA VAL A 99 15.12 8.04 -5.09
C VAL A 99 13.63 8.09 -5.40
N GLY A 100 12.88 7.15 -4.83
CA GLY A 100 11.44 7.19 -4.77
C GLY A 100 10.99 7.93 -3.52
N ILE A 101 10.09 8.91 -3.66
CA ILE A 101 9.42 9.57 -2.54
C ILE A 101 7.96 9.13 -2.55
N GLU A 102 7.55 8.37 -1.54
CA GLU A 102 6.18 7.88 -1.38
C GLU A 102 5.42 8.81 -0.42
N VAL A 103 4.38 9.46 -0.96
CA VAL A 103 3.55 10.43 -0.24
C VAL A 103 2.15 9.84 -0.07
N PRO A 104 1.59 9.78 1.15
CA PRO A 104 0.22 9.32 1.37
C PRO A 104 -0.79 10.14 0.58
N ASN A 105 -1.75 9.46 -0.05
CA ASN A 105 -2.84 10.14 -0.74
C ASN A 105 -3.79 10.77 0.29
N ALA A 106 -4.24 12.01 0.02
CA ALA A 106 -5.20 12.71 0.87
C ALA A 106 -6.52 11.94 1.08
N LYS A 107 -6.91 11.12 0.10
CA LYS A 107 -8.09 10.24 0.18
C LYS A 107 -7.65 8.79 0.06
N LEU A 108 -7.78 8.05 1.16
CA LEU A 108 -7.54 6.62 1.15
C LEU A 108 -8.78 5.89 0.64
N VAL A 109 -8.57 5.07 -0.38
CA VAL A 109 -9.58 4.11 -0.82
C VAL A 109 -9.37 2.84 -0.03
N VAL A 110 -10.39 2.37 0.69
CA VAL A 110 -10.29 1.14 1.47
C VAL A 110 -10.31 -0.07 0.53
N ALA A 111 -9.28 -0.91 0.58
CA ALA A 111 -9.26 -2.21 -0.08
C ALA A 111 -10.18 -3.21 0.64
N ARG A 112 -11.43 -3.33 0.18
CA ARG A 112 -12.39 -4.25 0.78
C ARG A 112 -12.19 -5.66 0.26
N LEU A 113 -12.16 -6.63 1.17
CA LEU A 113 -11.97 -8.03 0.81
C LEU A 113 -13.03 -8.54 -0.19
N SER A 114 -14.29 -8.07 -0.08
CA SER A 114 -15.36 -8.36 -1.05
C SER A 114 -14.99 -7.92 -2.48
N ASP A 115 -14.47 -6.71 -2.61
CA ASP A 115 -14.16 -6.09 -3.90
C ASP A 115 -12.96 -6.79 -4.55
N LEU A 116 -12.01 -7.26 -3.72
CA LEU A 116 -10.85 -8.04 -4.17
C LEU A 116 -11.29 -9.42 -4.68
N PHE A 117 -12.17 -10.11 -3.96
CA PHE A 117 -12.73 -11.38 -4.44
C PHE A 117 -13.51 -11.21 -5.75
N ASP A 118 -14.31 -10.16 -5.89
CA ASP A 118 -15.02 -9.86 -7.14
C ASP A 118 -14.06 -9.58 -8.30
N GLN A 119 -12.97 -8.86 -8.05
CA GLN A 119 -11.90 -8.62 -9.03
C GLN A 119 -11.22 -9.91 -9.46
N LEU A 120 -10.86 -10.79 -8.51
CA LEU A 120 -10.26 -12.10 -8.83
C LEU A 120 -11.22 -13.00 -9.61
N ALA A 121 -12.50 -13.01 -9.24
CA ALA A 121 -13.53 -13.77 -9.93
C ALA A 121 -13.69 -13.31 -11.39
N ARG A 122 -13.72 -11.99 -11.64
CA ARG A 122 -13.75 -11.42 -13.00
C ARG A 122 -12.50 -11.77 -13.80
N ALA A 123 -11.33 -11.75 -13.17
CA ALA A 123 -10.07 -12.13 -13.78
C ALA A 123 -9.92 -13.65 -14.00
N LYS A 124 -10.91 -14.47 -13.60
CA LYS A 124 -10.86 -15.94 -13.62
C LYS A 124 -9.62 -16.51 -12.91
N LYS A 125 -9.05 -15.77 -11.95
CA LYS A 125 -7.91 -16.22 -11.17
C LYS A 125 -8.41 -17.14 -10.06
N ALA A 126 -8.11 -18.42 -10.16
CA ALA A 126 -8.36 -19.38 -9.09
C ALA A 126 -7.30 -19.21 -7.99
N MET A 127 -7.73 -19.30 -6.74
CA MET A 127 -6.83 -19.31 -5.59
C MET A 127 -6.70 -20.72 -5.04
N SER A 128 -5.52 -21.07 -4.54
CA SER A 128 -5.31 -22.35 -3.85
C SER A 128 -6.10 -22.43 -2.54
N LYS A 129 -6.20 -23.62 -1.94
CA LYS A 129 -6.92 -23.85 -0.67
C LYS A 129 -6.36 -23.01 0.50
N LEU A 130 -5.03 -22.83 0.56
CA LEU A 130 -4.34 -22.09 1.62
C LEU A 130 -3.86 -20.69 1.19
N GLU A 131 -4.13 -20.28 -0.05
CA GLU A 131 -3.83 -18.94 -0.53
C GLU A 131 -4.74 -17.89 0.12
N PHE A 132 -4.20 -16.73 0.46
CA PHE A 132 -4.96 -15.61 1.01
C PHE A 132 -4.56 -14.30 0.33
N ILE A 133 -5.52 -13.37 0.28
CA ILE A 133 -5.28 -12.03 -0.25
C ILE A 133 -4.56 -11.22 0.82
N VAL A 134 -3.40 -10.66 0.51
CA VAL A 134 -2.68 -9.74 1.40
C VAL A 134 -3.30 -8.35 1.33
N GLY A 135 -3.63 -7.91 0.11
CA GLY A 135 -4.21 -6.60 -0.14
C GLY A 135 -3.94 -6.13 -1.56
N LYS A 136 -3.70 -4.83 -1.71
CA LYS A 136 -3.26 -4.21 -2.97
C LYS A 136 -1.87 -3.63 -2.82
N ASP A 137 -1.05 -3.76 -3.86
CA ASP A 137 0.22 -3.05 -3.95
C ASP A 137 -0.01 -1.56 -4.25
N ILE A 138 1.08 -0.79 -4.32
CA ILE A 138 1.02 0.63 -4.66
C ILE A 138 0.32 0.87 -6.00
N SER A 139 0.53 0.00 -6.99
CA SER A 139 -0.12 0.10 -8.32
C SER A 139 -1.58 -0.37 -8.32
N GLY A 140 -2.13 -0.77 -7.17
CA GLY A 140 -3.51 -1.23 -7.02
C GLY A 140 -3.76 -2.66 -7.47
N ARG A 141 -2.71 -3.42 -7.80
CA ARG A 141 -2.79 -4.85 -8.16
C ARG A 141 -2.99 -5.69 -6.91
N ILE A 142 -3.78 -6.75 -7.04
CA ILE A 142 -4.06 -7.66 -5.93
C ILE A 142 -2.84 -8.51 -5.64
N VAL A 143 -2.37 -8.46 -4.40
CA VAL A 143 -1.28 -9.30 -3.91
C VAL A 143 -1.87 -10.46 -3.13
N THR A 144 -1.45 -11.67 -3.46
CA THR A 144 -1.82 -12.92 -2.79
C THR A 144 -0.58 -13.64 -2.29
N ALA A 145 -0.74 -14.47 -1.26
CA ALA A 145 0.31 -15.33 -0.71
C ALA A 145 -0.28 -16.70 -0.36
N ASP A 146 0.53 -17.76 -0.43
CA ASP A 146 0.09 -19.13 -0.15
C ASP A 146 0.86 -19.74 1.02
N LEU A 147 0.15 -20.09 2.11
CA LEU A 147 0.75 -20.75 3.28
C LEU A 147 1.36 -22.12 2.94
N ALA A 148 0.90 -22.80 1.89
CA ALA A 148 1.54 -24.04 1.45
C ALA A 148 2.98 -23.80 0.98
N SER A 149 3.23 -22.66 0.33
CA SER A 149 4.57 -22.25 -0.12
C SER A 149 5.38 -21.51 0.96
N LEU A 150 4.69 -20.95 1.95
CA LEU A 150 5.24 -20.24 3.10
C LEU A 150 4.84 -20.99 4.37
N PRO A 151 5.50 -22.12 4.70
CA PRO A 151 5.02 -23.05 5.72
C PRO A 151 4.87 -22.41 7.10
N HIS A 152 5.56 -21.29 7.34
CA HIS A 152 5.40 -20.46 8.53
C HIS A 152 5.31 -18.97 8.15
N LEU A 153 4.48 -18.24 8.88
CA LEU A 153 4.24 -16.81 8.68
C LEU A 153 4.30 -16.07 10.03
N MET A 154 5.11 -15.01 10.12
CA MET A 154 5.16 -14.12 11.28
C MET A 154 4.45 -12.81 10.95
N ILE A 155 3.48 -12.40 11.77
CA ILE A 155 2.77 -11.12 11.64
C ILE A 155 3.00 -10.30 12.91
N ALA A 156 3.77 -9.22 12.79
CA ALA A 156 4.08 -8.30 13.89
C ALA A 156 3.59 -6.89 13.57
N GLY A 157 3.23 -6.13 14.59
CA GLY A 157 2.77 -4.75 14.46
C GLY A 157 2.18 -4.20 15.76
N GLN A 158 2.19 -2.88 15.92
CA GLN A 158 1.63 -2.19 17.08
C GLN A 158 0.09 -2.22 17.05
N THR A 159 -0.55 -1.90 18.17
CA THR A 159 -2.02 -1.77 18.23
C THR A 159 -2.52 -0.76 17.19
N GLY A 160 -3.59 -1.11 16.47
CA GLY A 160 -4.15 -0.25 15.42
C GLY A 160 -3.45 -0.36 14.05
N SER A 161 -2.33 -1.08 13.94
CA SER A 161 -1.63 -1.32 12.64
C SER A 161 -2.37 -2.25 11.68
N GLY A 162 -3.44 -2.91 12.13
CA GLY A 162 -4.22 -3.85 11.31
C GLY A 162 -3.84 -5.32 11.46
N LYS A 163 -2.98 -5.71 12.42
CA LYS A 163 -2.62 -7.13 12.69
C LYS A 163 -3.85 -8.04 12.86
N SER A 164 -4.79 -7.67 13.72
CA SER A 164 -6.00 -8.49 13.95
C SER A 164 -6.89 -8.54 12.71
N THR A 165 -6.97 -7.45 11.94
CA THR A 165 -7.66 -7.43 10.64
C THR A 165 -7.01 -8.37 9.65
N MET A 166 -5.67 -8.43 9.62
CA MET A 166 -4.93 -9.34 8.76
C MET A 166 -5.14 -10.82 9.13
N LEU A 167 -5.14 -11.15 10.42
CA LEU A 167 -5.46 -12.51 10.89
C LEU A 167 -6.88 -12.93 10.49
N ASN A 168 -7.85 -12.07 10.72
CA ASN A 168 -9.23 -12.30 10.30
C ASN A 168 -9.35 -12.44 8.79
N ASN A 169 -8.59 -11.67 8.02
CA ASN A 169 -8.53 -11.77 6.56
C ASN A 169 -7.97 -13.14 6.11
N ILE A 170 -6.91 -13.66 6.74
CA ILE A 170 -6.38 -15.00 6.44
C ILE A 170 -7.47 -16.06 6.67
N LEU A 171 -8.13 -16.04 7.83
CA LEU A 171 -9.22 -16.98 8.14
C LEU A 171 -10.39 -16.86 7.16
N ALA A 172 -10.79 -15.62 6.84
CA ALA A 172 -11.82 -15.31 5.86
C ALA A 172 -11.52 -15.84 4.45
N ASN A 173 -10.25 -15.89 4.06
CA ASN A 173 -9.84 -16.48 2.79
C ASN A 173 -9.87 -18.01 2.87
N ILE A 174 -9.26 -18.60 3.90
CA ILE A 174 -8.97 -20.04 3.93
C ILE A 174 -10.18 -20.87 4.32
N LEU A 175 -10.93 -20.49 5.37
CA LEU A 175 -12.02 -21.31 5.91
C LEU A 175 -13.09 -21.68 4.86
N PRO A 176 -13.54 -20.76 3.97
CA PRO A 176 -14.58 -21.12 3.00
C PRO A 176 -14.11 -22.03 1.86
N LYS A 177 -12.80 -22.28 1.74
CA LYS A 177 -12.21 -23.14 0.70
C LYS A 177 -11.93 -24.57 1.17
N ASN A 178 -12.07 -24.83 2.46
CA ASN A 178 -11.66 -26.08 3.08
C ASN A 178 -12.81 -26.68 3.89
N SER A 179 -13.00 -27.99 3.81
CA SER A 179 -13.86 -28.71 4.74
C SER A 179 -13.16 -28.93 6.09
N PRO A 180 -13.87 -29.27 7.17
CA PRO A 180 -13.25 -29.65 8.44
C PRO A 180 -12.32 -30.87 8.35
N GLU A 181 -12.46 -31.70 7.31
CA GLU A 181 -11.57 -32.84 7.04
C GLU A 181 -10.27 -32.40 6.37
N ASP A 182 -10.32 -31.35 5.54
CA ASP A 182 -9.17 -30.80 4.82
C ASP A 182 -8.30 -29.86 5.67
N LEU A 183 -8.89 -29.20 6.67
CA LEU A 183 -8.22 -28.17 7.47
C LEU A 183 -8.67 -28.20 8.93
N GLN A 184 -7.69 -28.34 9.82
CA GLN A 184 -7.85 -28.12 11.24
C GLN A 184 -7.19 -26.79 11.64
N VAL A 185 -7.87 -26.02 12.49
CA VAL A 185 -7.37 -24.72 12.96
C VAL A 185 -7.35 -24.72 14.48
N ILE A 186 -6.20 -24.36 15.06
CA ILE A 186 -6.04 -24.12 16.48
C ILE A 186 -5.87 -22.61 16.66
N LEU A 187 -6.80 -21.97 17.38
CA LEU A 187 -6.75 -20.55 17.71
C LEU A 187 -6.37 -20.41 19.17
N ILE A 188 -5.34 -19.60 19.43
CA ILE A 188 -4.88 -19.24 20.76
C ILE A 188 -4.98 -17.72 20.85
N ASP A 189 -5.81 -17.23 21.76
CA ASP A 189 -5.97 -15.80 22.07
C ASP A 189 -5.52 -15.54 23.52
#